data_AF-A0A2A2D204-F1
#
_entry.id   AF-A0A2A2D204-F1
#
_cell.length_a   1.000
_cell.length_b   1.000
_cell.length_c   1.000
_cell.angle_alpha   90.00
_cell.angle_beta   90.00
_cell.angle_gamma   90.00
#
_symmetry.space_group_name_H-M   'P 1'
#
loop_
_entity.id
_entity.type
_entity.pdbx_description
1 polymer ?
#
loop_
_entity_poly.entity_id
_entity_poly.type
_entity_poly.pdbx_seq_one_letter_code
_entity_poly.pdbx_strand_id
1 'polypeptide(L)'
;QEVLLRAAHRGERLGADEHQRRRPGRRTLRLPQRLRRVRSPGAPMQAVLGTTAVFAGVLVAYKTRLIRVDRRFYRFVAGAAIGFLLLIIANLLFAAFGGGLCFRTGGLGIVFGIIGVVLGACFLALDFKQVEDGVKYGAPREESWLAAFGLTLSLVWIYTELLRLITISNQAQ
;
A
#
# COMPACT_ATOMS: atom_id res chain seq x y z
N GLN A 1 -80.74 -8.12 25.05
CA GLN A 1 -79.93 -7.59 26.18
C GLN A 1 -78.48 -8.08 26.15
N GLU A 2 -78.16 -9.24 25.55
CA GLU A 2 -76.76 -9.71 25.39
C GLU A 2 -75.87 -8.84 24.47
N VAL A 3 -76.44 -8.17 23.47
CA VAL A 3 -75.66 -7.38 22.50
C VAL A 3 -75.08 -6.10 23.15
N LEU A 4 -75.80 -5.50 24.11
CA LEU A 4 -75.33 -4.33 24.86
C LEU A 4 -74.24 -4.69 25.89
N LEU A 5 -74.32 -5.88 26.51
CA LEU A 5 -73.27 -6.38 27.40
C LEU A 5 -71.98 -6.72 26.64
N ARG A 6 -72.07 -7.24 25.41
CA ARG A 6 -70.90 -7.48 24.55
C ARG A 6 -70.24 -6.19 24.04
N ALA A 7 -71.02 -5.12 23.84
CA ALA A 7 -70.48 -3.82 23.43
C ALA A 7 -69.73 -3.11 24.57
N ALA A 8 -70.25 -3.17 25.80
CA ALA A 8 -69.59 -2.59 26.98
C ALA A 8 -68.22 -3.25 27.28
N HIS A 9 -68.13 -4.58 27.16
CA HIS A 9 -66.90 -5.31 27.43
C HIS A 9 -65.80 -5.15 26.35
N ARG A 10 -66.18 -4.69 25.13
CA ARG A 10 -65.26 -4.43 24.02
C ARG A 10 -64.63 -3.04 24.11
N GLY A 11 -65.30 -2.07 24.72
CA GLY A 11 -64.76 -0.71 24.94
C GLY A 11 -63.61 -0.65 25.95
N GLU A 12 -63.66 -1.46 27.02
CA GLU A 12 -62.58 -1.51 28.02
C GLU A 12 -61.27 -2.10 27.49
N ARG A 13 -61.34 -3.00 26.51
CA ARG A 13 -60.13 -3.59 25.89
C ARG A 13 -59.40 -2.62 24.97
N LEU A 14 -60.09 -1.60 24.46
CA LEU A 14 -59.49 -0.59 23.58
C LEU A 14 -58.81 0.53 24.38
N GLY A 15 -59.28 0.82 25.60
CA GLY A 15 -58.66 1.82 26.48
C GLY A 15 -57.38 1.35 27.20
N ALA A 16 -57.21 0.03 27.39
CA ALA A 16 -56.03 -0.53 28.03
C ALA A 16 -54.78 -0.55 27.11
N ASP A 17 -54.98 -0.61 25.79
CA ASP A 17 -53.87 -0.65 24.82
C ASP A 17 -53.34 0.75 24.47
N GLU A 18 -54.12 1.81 24.71
CA GLU A 18 -53.75 3.18 24.33
C GLU A 18 -52.84 3.87 25.38
N HIS A 19 -52.77 3.32 26.60
CA HIS A 19 -51.84 3.76 27.64
C HIS A 19 -50.43 3.18 27.51
N GLN A 20 -50.22 2.22 26.60
CA GLN A 20 -48.91 1.90 26.01
C GLN A 20 -48.49 3.00 25.01
N ARG A 21 -48.82 4.23 25.37
CA ARG A 21 -48.23 5.46 24.90
C ARG A 21 -46.72 5.31 24.87
N ARG A 22 -46.20 5.61 23.69
CA ARG A 22 -45.22 6.69 23.55
C ARG A 22 -44.06 6.61 24.54
N ARG A 23 -43.33 5.51 24.52
CA ARG A 23 -41.89 5.67 24.53
C ARG A 23 -41.45 5.60 23.08
N PRO A 24 -41.16 6.72 22.41
CA PRO A 24 -40.17 6.67 21.35
C PRO A 24 -38.90 6.22 22.07
N GLY A 25 -38.72 4.90 22.13
CA GLY A 25 -37.45 4.31 22.49
C GLY A 25 -36.46 5.06 21.64
N ARG A 26 -35.49 5.70 22.29
CA ARG A 26 -34.30 6.21 21.64
C ARG A 26 -33.78 5.03 20.84
N ARG A 27 -34.22 4.92 19.58
CA ARG A 27 -33.55 4.18 18.55
C ARG A 27 -32.25 4.95 18.50
N THR A 28 -31.33 4.53 19.35
CA THR A 28 -29.92 4.70 19.14
C THR A 28 -29.75 4.23 17.71
N LEU A 29 -29.79 5.20 16.79
CA LEU A 29 -29.29 5.09 15.45
C LEU A 29 -27.82 4.73 15.68
N ARG A 30 -27.60 3.45 15.96
CA ARG A 30 -26.33 2.79 15.80
C ARG A 30 -26.16 2.83 14.31
N LEU A 31 -25.74 3.99 13.81
CA LEU A 31 -25.27 4.17 12.46
C LEU A 31 -24.35 2.97 12.24
N PRO A 32 -24.64 2.10 11.26
CA PRO A 32 -23.82 0.94 11.02
C PRO A 32 -22.40 1.46 10.87
N GLN A 33 -21.44 0.86 11.59
CA GLN A 33 -20.03 1.26 11.54
C GLN A 33 -19.37 1.05 10.15
N ARG A 34 -20.17 0.89 9.09
CA ARG A 34 -19.78 0.83 7.68
C ARG A 34 -19.18 2.14 7.15
N LEU A 35 -19.25 3.23 7.91
CA LEU A 35 -18.55 4.49 7.59
C LEU A 35 -17.34 4.72 8.51
N ARG A 36 -16.83 3.67 9.18
CA ARG A 36 -15.59 3.79 9.93
C ARG A 36 -14.40 3.56 9.00
N ARG A 37 -13.76 4.69 8.72
CA ARG A 37 -12.35 4.86 8.38
C ARG A 37 -12.03 4.64 6.90
N VAL A 38 -11.96 5.76 6.20
CA VAL A 38 -10.80 6.07 5.37
C VAL A 38 -9.56 5.66 6.19
N ARG A 39 -9.06 4.44 5.96
CA ARG A 39 -7.95 3.86 6.69
C ARG A 39 -6.71 4.65 6.28
N SER A 40 -6.27 5.52 7.18
CA SER A 40 -5.00 6.27 7.15
C SER A 40 -4.81 7.20 5.94
N PRO A 41 -5.46 8.39 5.93
CA PRO A 41 -5.41 9.37 4.84
C PRO A 41 -4.02 9.98 4.49
N GLY A 42 -2.91 9.48 5.02
CA GLY A 42 -1.58 10.07 4.83
C GLY A 42 -0.52 9.11 4.27
N ALA A 43 -0.77 7.80 4.26
CA ALA A 43 0.26 6.83 3.87
C ALA A 43 0.67 6.94 2.38
N PRO A 44 -0.26 7.08 1.41
CA PRO A 44 0.12 7.28 0.02
C PRO A 44 0.87 8.60 -0.21
N MET A 45 0.47 9.68 0.50
CA MET A 45 1.12 10.98 0.36
C MET A 45 2.56 10.97 0.88
N GLN A 46 2.81 10.31 2.01
CA GLN A 46 4.17 10.11 2.53
C GLN A 46 5.02 9.25 1.57
N ALA A 47 4.43 8.23 0.95
CA ALA A 47 5.11 7.41 -0.05
C ALA A 47 5.54 8.24 -1.26
N VAL A 48 4.67 9.12 -1.78
CA VAL A 48 5.00 10.03 -2.89
C VAL A 48 6.11 11.01 -2.53
N LEU A 49 6.09 11.55 -1.31
CA LEU A 49 7.17 12.41 -0.83
C LEU A 49 8.49 11.63 -0.72
N GLY A 50 8.42 10.39 -0.24
CA GLY A 50 9.58 9.48 -0.18
C GLY A 50 10.14 9.14 -1.55
N THR A 51 9.30 8.79 -2.53
CA THR A 51 9.76 8.46 -3.89
C THR A 51 10.41 9.67 -4.54
N THR A 52 9.82 10.86 -4.36
CA THR A 52 10.37 12.11 -4.88
C THR A 52 11.72 12.41 -4.24
N ALA A 53 11.86 12.20 -2.93
CA ALA A 53 13.12 12.37 -2.21
C ALA A 53 14.20 11.38 -2.66
N VAL A 54 13.86 10.10 -2.85
CA VAL A 54 14.78 9.07 -3.35
C VAL A 54 15.20 9.39 -4.79
N PHE A 55 14.24 9.71 -5.65
CA PHE A 55 14.50 10.11 -7.03
C PHE A 55 15.42 11.32 -7.11
N ALA A 56 15.12 12.39 -6.36
CA ALA A 56 15.97 13.57 -6.29
C ALA A 56 17.36 13.24 -5.70
N GLY A 57 17.43 12.41 -4.67
CA GLY A 57 18.69 11.98 -4.06
C GLY A 57 19.59 11.22 -5.04
N VAL A 58 19.02 10.27 -5.79
CA VAL A 58 19.74 9.53 -6.84
C VAL A 58 20.15 10.46 -7.97
N LEU A 59 19.27 11.36 -8.41
CA LEU A 59 19.58 12.34 -9.45
C LEU A 59 20.76 13.24 -9.05
N VAL A 60 20.76 13.75 -7.82
CA VAL A 60 21.86 14.54 -7.27
C VAL A 60 23.13 13.71 -7.17
N ALA A 61 23.05 12.49 -6.60
CA ALA A 61 24.20 11.58 -6.46
C ALA A 61 24.85 11.29 -7.82
N TYR A 62 24.03 11.04 -8.85
CA TYR A 62 24.47 10.80 -10.21
C TYR A 62 25.14 12.05 -10.82
N LYS A 63 24.51 13.23 -10.68
CA LYS A 63 25.08 14.51 -11.16
C LYS A 63 26.41 14.85 -10.49
N THR A 64 26.56 14.55 -9.19
CA THR A 64 27.82 14.76 -8.46
C THR A 64 28.93 13.78 -8.84
N ARG A 65 28.69 12.79 -9.72
CA ARG A 65 29.64 11.73 -10.11
C ARG A 65 30.26 10.97 -8.92
N LEU A 66 29.63 11.01 -7.74
CA LEU A 66 30.15 10.35 -6.54
C LEU A 66 30.08 8.81 -6.68
N ILE A 67 29.13 8.32 -7.48
CA ILE A 67 28.91 6.89 -7.78
C ILE A 67 29.25 6.65 -9.25
N ARG A 68 30.44 6.10 -9.53
CA ARG A 68 30.73 5.54 -10.86
C ARG A 68 29.99 4.22 -10.98
N VAL A 69 28.89 4.25 -11.72
CA VAL A 69 28.12 3.06 -12.09
C VAL A 69 28.93 2.27 -13.12
N ASP A 70 29.79 1.38 -12.63
CA ASP A 70 30.69 0.56 -13.43
C ASP A 70 30.02 -0.78 -13.85
N ARG A 71 30.61 -1.51 -14.80
CA ARG A 71 30.08 -2.81 -15.28
C ARG A 71 29.99 -3.85 -14.16
N ARG A 72 30.81 -3.70 -13.11
CA ARG A 72 30.73 -4.51 -11.87
C ARG A 72 29.48 -4.18 -11.05
N PHE A 73 29.07 -2.91 -11.00
CA PHE A 73 27.85 -2.50 -10.29
C PHE A 73 26.60 -3.07 -10.95
N TYR A 74 26.55 -3.08 -12.29
CA TYR A 74 25.46 -3.73 -13.03
C TYR A 74 25.28 -5.20 -12.63
N ARG A 75 26.37 -5.98 -12.62
CA ARG A 75 26.33 -7.41 -12.24
C ARG A 75 25.93 -7.61 -10.78
N PHE A 76 26.38 -6.73 -9.90
CA PHE A 76 26.01 -6.77 -8.49
C PHE A 76 24.50 -6.51 -8.29
N VAL A 77 23.97 -5.45 -8.91
CA VAL A 77 22.54 -5.12 -8.82
C VAL A 77 21.68 -6.19 -9.48
N ALA A 78 22.08 -6.72 -10.64
CA ALA A 78 21.38 -7.82 -11.29
C ALA A 78 21.35 -9.09 -10.41
N GLY A 79 22.47 -9.44 -9.77
CA GLY A 79 22.52 -10.54 -8.81
C GLY A 79 21.64 -10.29 -7.59
N ALA A 80 21.66 -9.07 -7.05
CA ALA A 80 20.80 -8.67 -5.94
C ALA A 80 19.31 -8.67 -6.31
N ALA A 81 18.96 -8.32 -7.55
CA ALA A 81 17.59 -8.39 -8.07
C ALA A 81 17.07 -9.83 -8.13
N ILE A 82 17.89 -10.74 -8.67
CA ILE A 82 17.56 -12.18 -8.70
C ILE A 82 17.42 -12.72 -7.27
N GLY A 83 18.33 -12.36 -6.37
CA GLY A 83 18.24 -12.70 -4.95
C GLY A 83 16.95 -12.19 -4.30
N PHE A 84 16.57 -10.93 -4.55
CA PHE A 84 15.34 -10.35 -4.04
C PHE A 84 14.09 -11.05 -4.60
N LEU A 85 14.09 -11.39 -5.89
CA LEU A 85 13.00 -12.13 -6.52
C LEU A 85 12.85 -13.53 -5.93
N LEU A 86 13.96 -14.24 -5.70
CA LEU A 86 13.96 -15.53 -5.02
C LEU A 86 13.43 -15.42 -3.59
N LEU A 87 13.76 -14.34 -2.87
CA LEU A 87 13.22 -14.10 -1.52
C LEU A 87 11.71 -13.84 -1.55
N ILE A 88 11.18 -13.11 -2.54
CA ILE A 88 9.73 -12.95 -2.72
C ILE A 88 9.06 -14.30 -2.94
N ILE A 89 9.63 -15.14 -3.81
CA ILE A 89 9.11 -16.48 -4.13
C ILE A 89 9.17 -17.37 -2.88
N ALA A 90 10.29 -17.39 -2.17
CA ALA A 90 10.42 -18.13 -0.92
C ALA A 90 9.36 -17.68 0.09
N ASN A 91 9.19 -16.37 0.29
CA ASN A 91 8.14 -15.83 1.15
C ASN A 91 6.74 -16.28 0.69
N LEU A 92 6.46 -16.30 -0.62
CA LEU A 92 5.18 -16.77 -1.15
C LEU A 92 4.95 -18.26 -0.88
N LEU A 93 5.98 -19.09 -1.04
CA LEU A 93 5.94 -20.51 -0.71
C LEU A 93 5.70 -20.71 0.79
N PHE A 94 6.45 -20.05 1.66
CA PHE A 94 6.25 -20.12 3.11
C PHE A 94 4.83 -19.69 3.52
N ALA A 95 4.29 -18.65 2.88
CA ALA A 95 2.91 -18.21 3.10
C ALA A 95 1.87 -19.24 2.61
N ALA A 96 2.15 -19.97 1.52
CA ALA A 96 1.26 -21.00 0.99
C ALA A 96 1.26 -22.30 1.81
N PHE A 97 2.40 -22.66 2.44
CA PHE A 97 2.55 -23.84 3.29
C PHE A 97 2.03 -23.64 4.73
N GLY A 98 1.23 -22.60 5.00
CA GLY A 98 0.60 -22.38 6.30
C GLY A 98 1.51 -21.75 7.36
N GLY A 99 2.75 -21.37 7.00
CA GLY A 99 3.61 -20.51 7.80
C GLY A 99 3.06 -19.09 7.78
N GLY A 100 2.13 -18.78 8.68
CA GLY A 100 1.43 -17.51 8.72
C GLY A 100 2.37 -16.30 8.68
N LEU A 101 2.21 -15.47 7.65
CA LEU A 101 2.48 -14.02 7.65
C LEU A 101 3.79 -13.49 8.27
N CYS A 102 4.86 -14.30 8.43
CA CYS A 102 6.08 -13.87 9.13
C CYS A 102 6.72 -12.59 8.57
N PHE A 103 6.52 -12.29 7.29
CA PHE A 103 7.00 -11.04 6.67
C PHE A 103 6.00 -9.88 6.67
N ARG A 104 4.72 -10.13 7.00
CA ARG A 104 3.66 -9.11 7.01
C ARG A 104 3.38 -8.52 8.41
N THR A 105 3.81 -9.17 9.48
CA THR A 105 3.52 -8.76 10.87
C THR A 105 4.76 -8.60 11.78
N GLY A 106 5.98 -8.66 11.25
CA GLY A 106 7.21 -8.55 12.04
C GLY A 106 8.28 -7.64 11.43
N GLY A 107 9.23 -7.18 12.25
CA GLY A 107 10.29 -6.23 11.88
C GLY A 107 11.16 -6.63 10.67
N LEU A 108 11.14 -7.91 10.26
CA LEU A 108 11.74 -8.37 9.01
C LEU A 108 11.14 -7.67 7.78
N GLY A 109 9.83 -7.40 7.75
CA GLY A 109 9.21 -6.69 6.63
C GLY A 109 9.73 -5.26 6.44
N ILE A 110 10.15 -4.59 7.53
CA ILE A 110 10.78 -3.26 7.48
C ILE A 110 12.18 -3.38 6.87
N VAL A 111 12.98 -4.34 7.33
CA VAL A 111 14.33 -4.57 6.79
C VAL A 111 14.27 -4.88 5.30
N PHE A 112 13.34 -5.74 4.89
CA PHE A 112 13.11 -6.06 3.49
C PHE A 112 12.69 -4.85 2.66
N GLY A 113 11.79 -4.02 3.18
CA GLY A 113 11.39 -2.78 2.49
C GLY A 113 12.55 -1.80 2.33
N ILE A 114 13.39 -1.64 3.35
CA ILE A 114 14.58 -0.77 3.27
C ILE A 114 15.56 -1.30 2.22
N ILE A 115 15.85 -2.60 2.22
CA ILE A 115 16.71 -3.24 1.20
C ILE A 115 16.10 -3.05 -0.18
N GLY A 116 14.78 -3.23 -0.33
CA GLY A 116 14.05 -3.03 -1.58
C GLY A 116 14.13 -1.60 -2.11
N VAL A 117 14.03 -0.59 -1.23
CA VAL A 117 14.19 0.83 -1.59
C VAL A 117 15.63 1.12 -2.03
N VAL A 118 16.64 0.61 -1.32
CA VAL A 118 18.06 0.79 -1.70
C VAL A 118 18.35 0.11 -3.03
N LEU A 119 17.83 -1.11 -3.24
CA LEU A 119 17.94 -1.82 -4.50
C LEU A 119 17.27 -1.05 -5.64
N GLY A 120 16.06 -0.54 -5.42
CA GLY A 120 15.33 0.29 -6.37
C GLY A 120 16.09 1.58 -6.72
N ALA A 121 16.71 2.23 -5.74
CA ALA A 121 17.56 3.40 -5.96
C ALA A 121 18.79 3.06 -6.83
N CYS A 122 19.41 1.89 -6.61
CA CYS A 122 20.49 1.39 -7.46
C CYS A 122 20.02 1.10 -8.90
N PHE A 123 18.82 0.54 -9.07
CA PHE A 123 18.19 0.35 -10.39
C PHE A 123 17.95 1.68 -11.10
N LEU A 124 17.38 2.67 -10.39
CA LEU A 124 17.16 4.00 -10.93
C LEU A 124 18.49 4.64 -11.40
N ALA A 125 19.58 4.45 -10.67
CA ALA A 125 20.91 4.91 -11.09
C ALA A 125 21.42 4.20 -12.36
N LEU A 126 21.12 2.92 -12.53
CA LEU A 126 21.42 2.17 -13.75
C LEU A 126 20.58 2.66 -14.93
N ASP A 127 19.30 2.98 -14.71
CA ASP A 127 18.43 3.52 -15.74
C ASP A 127 18.92 4.88 -16.23
N PHE A 128 19.33 5.78 -15.33
CA PHE A 128 19.93 7.06 -15.71
C PHE A 128 21.20 6.87 -16.55
N LYS A 129 22.03 5.88 -16.21
CA LYS A 129 23.21 5.54 -17.02
C LYS A 129 22.84 5.07 -18.41
N GLN A 130 21.84 4.19 -18.53
CA GLN A 130 21.38 3.71 -19.84
C GLN A 130 20.83 4.85 -20.69
N VAL A 131 20.10 5.79 -20.10
CA VAL A 131 19.62 7.00 -20.79
C VAL A 131 20.78 7.89 -21.24
N GLU A 132 21.77 8.16 -20.39
CA GLU A 132 22.94 8.99 -20.74
C GLU A 132 23.79 8.33 -21.83
N ASP A 133 24.09 7.03 -21.70
CA ASP A 133 24.83 6.28 -22.72
C ASP A 133 24.03 6.25 -24.05
N GLY A 134 22.70 6.09 -23.99
CA GLY A 134 21.83 6.14 -25.16
C GLY A 134 21.87 7.49 -25.90
N VAL A 135 21.89 8.61 -25.15
CA VAL A 135 22.03 9.95 -25.73
C VAL A 135 23.44 10.17 -26.29
N LYS A 136 24.49 9.69 -25.60
CA LYS A 136 25.90 9.91 -25.97
C LYS A 136 26.33 9.11 -27.20
N TYR A 137 25.87 7.87 -27.33
CA TYR A 137 26.21 6.98 -28.44
C TYR A 137 25.19 7.02 -29.58
N GLY A 138 24.13 7.84 -29.47
CA GLY A 138 23.12 8.00 -30.50
C GLY A 138 22.29 6.72 -30.71
N ALA A 139 21.84 6.10 -29.62
CA ALA A 139 21.06 4.86 -29.68
C ALA A 139 19.82 5.01 -30.58
N PRO A 140 19.42 3.95 -31.30
CA PRO A 140 18.21 3.95 -32.13
C PRO A 140 17.01 4.48 -31.35
N ARG A 141 16.13 5.24 -32.00
CA ARG A 141 14.89 5.78 -31.37
C ARG A 141 14.03 4.69 -30.72
N GLU A 142 14.15 3.47 -31.20
CA GLU A 142 13.49 2.27 -30.68
C GLU A 142 14.02 1.83 -29.31
N GLU A 143 15.23 2.20 -28.91
CA GLU A 143 15.76 1.87 -27.57
C GLU A 143 15.30 2.89 -26.51
N SER A 144 14.87 4.08 -26.97
CA SER A 144 14.48 5.18 -26.08
C SER A 144 13.21 4.87 -25.27
N TRP A 145 12.26 4.15 -25.85
CA TRP A 145 11.03 3.77 -25.14
C TRP A 145 11.30 2.69 -24.09
N LEU A 146 12.20 1.75 -24.36
CA LEU A 146 12.64 0.74 -23.40
C LEU A 146 13.37 1.38 -22.22
N ALA A 147 14.26 2.33 -22.48
CA ALA A 147 14.95 3.07 -21.44
C ALA A 147 13.98 3.87 -20.54
N ALA A 148 12.98 4.54 -21.13
CA ALA A 148 11.94 5.23 -20.37
C ALA A 148 11.06 4.26 -19.56
N PHE A 149 10.75 3.09 -20.12
CA PHE A 149 9.98 2.06 -19.42
C PHE A 149 10.75 1.51 -18.21
N GLY A 150 12.04 1.18 -18.36
CA GLY A 150 12.89 0.74 -17.24
C GLY A 150 12.91 1.76 -16.10
N LEU A 151 13.12 3.04 -16.44
CA LEU A 151 13.13 4.13 -15.48
C LEU A 151 11.80 4.28 -14.73
N THR A 152 10.66 4.15 -15.42
CA THR A 152 9.34 4.19 -14.77
C THR A 152 9.08 2.96 -13.91
N LEU A 153 9.52 1.77 -14.34
CA LEU A 153 9.39 0.55 -13.54
C LEU A 153 10.18 0.66 -12.23
N SER A 154 11.41 1.18 -12.28
CA SER A 154 12.21 1.45 -11.09
C SER A 154 11.55 2.48 -10.16
N LEU A 155 10.91 3.51 -10.71
CA LEU A 155 10.17 4.49 -9.93
C LEU A 155 8.95 3.87 -9.23
N VAL A 156 8.17 3.06 -9.96
CA VAL A 156 7.02 2.33 -9.41
C VAL A 156 7.47 1.31 -8.36
N TRP A 157 8.62 0.65 -8.57
CA TRP A 157 9.20 -0.27 -7.60
C TRP A 157 9.51 0.41 -6.26
N ILE A 158 10.17 1.57 -6.30
CA ILE A 158 10.47 2.34 -5.08
C ILE A 158 9.15 2.77 -4.40
N TYR A 159 8.14 3.14 -5.18
CA TYR A 159 6.82 3.49 -4.66
C TYR A 159 6.16 2.35 -3.89
N THR A 160 6.15 1.13 -4.45
CA THR A 160 5.52 -0.02 -3.78
C THR A 160 6.26 -0.44 -2.52
N GLU A 161 7.59 -0.35 -2.50
CA GLU A 161 8.38 -0.64 -1.30
C GLU A 161 8.22 0.44 -0.20
N LEU A 162 8.14 1.72 -0.57
CA LEU A 162 7.83 2.78 0.39
C LEU A 162 6.41 2.65 0.96
N LEU A 163 5.42 2.32 0.12
CA LEU A 163 4.08 2.00 0.58
C LEU A 163 4.09 0.82 1.56
N ARG A 164 4.87 -0.23 1.28
CA ARG A 164 5.04 -1.35 2.20
C ARG A 164 5.65 -0.90 3.53
N LEU A 165 6.72 -0.12 3.51
CA LEU A 165 7.38 0.40 4.72
C LEU A 165 6.43 1.22 5.59
N ILE A 166 5.71 2.16 4.98
CA ILE A 166 4.76 3.03 5.69
C ILE A 166 3.58 2.21 6.22
N THR A 167 3.10 1.24 5.44
CA THR A 167 2.03 0.35 5.88
C THR A 167 2.45 -0.43 7.12
N ILE A 168 3.63 -1.05 7.12
CA ILE A 168 4.12 -1.82 8.28
C ILE A 168 4.33 -0.91 9.50
N SER A 169 4.93 0.26 9.29
CA SER A 169 5.17 1.23 10.38
C SER A 169 3.87 1.73 11.03
N ASN A 170 2.82 1.94 10.23
CA ASN A 170 1.50 2.36 10.69
C ASN A 170 0.65 1.21 11.31
N GLN A 171 1.02 -0.06 11.09
CA GLN A 171 0.40 -1.20 11.77
C GLN A 171 1.05 -1.46 13.15
N ALA A 172 2.25 -0.93 13.38
CA ALA A 172 2.97 -1.02 14.66
C ALA A 172 2.54 0.03 15.70
N GLN A 173 1.64 0.95 15.34
CA GLN A 173 1.02 1.97 16.21
C GLN A 173 -0.46 1.65 16.44
#